data_AF-D6GVI9-F1
#
_entry.id   AF-D6GVI9-F1
#
_cell.length_a   1.000
_cell.length_b   1.000
_cell.length_c   1.000
_cell.angle_alpha   90.00
_cell.angle_beta   90.00
_cell.angle_gamma   90.00
#
_symmetry.space_group_name_H-M   'P 1'
#
loop_
_entity.id
_entity.type
_entity.pdbx_description
1 polymer ?
#
loop_
_entity_poly.entity_id
_entity_poly.type
_entity_poly.pdbx_seq_one_letter_code
_entity_poly.pdbx_strand_id
1 'polypeptide(L)'
;MKIKCGFEWHVQIDSGKLFCRCESEIKENKDFKEIERYIRPSFGETGKIDASAEFEGQKMKTIVYKLFDDTDCLVDIDEEPPHEIDNKALSVGVEMSYALNSYLLKNLIFMRKTIADGSNTTGFQRTAVLALNGAFKFKDKTITIDTISLEEDSARKDSEDENKAVYFLDRIGIPLIEIATGIIETDENEAKEIAMEFGKFTRLFSVKRGIGTIRQDVNLSIEGGKRVELKGFQNIREMDKVILNEAERQKNLIKMKENFSYLIDNLSKDAYSVKEILSHSDSNLAINAIKEGKEIIGMPLPGFKRSPW
;
A
#
# COMPACT_ATOMS: atom_id res chain seq x y z
N MET A 1 22.76 1.56 11.33
CA MET A 1 22.66 3.05 11.50
C MET A 1 21.44 3.34 12.35
N LYS A 2 21.41 4.37 13.23
CA LYS A 2 20.20 4.61 14.03
C LYS A 2 19.09 5.18 13.15
N ILE A 3 17.96 4.49 13.11
CA ILE A 3 16.76 4.85 12.33
C ILE A 3 15.56 5.01 13.25
N LYS A 4 14.54 5.72 12.77
CA LYS A 4 13.20 5.75 13.33
C LYS A 4 12.27 5.04 12.36
N CYS A 5 11.65 3.95 12.79
CA CYS A 5 10.68 3.24 11.98
C CYS A 5 9.35 2.99 12.70
N GLY A 6 8.27 2.83 11.94
CA GLY A 6 7.01 2.27 12.40
C GLY A 6 6.56 1.19 11.42
N PHE A 7 5.86 0.18 11.92
CA PHE A 7 5.36 -0.94 11.12
C PHE A 7 3.85 -0.89 11.00
N GLU A 8 3.35 -1.33 9.85
CA GLU A 8 1.94 -1.56 9.60
C GLU A 8 1.79 -2.97 9.02
N TRP A 9 1.18 -3.87 9.80
CA TRP A 9 0.93 -5.24 9.37
C TRP A 9 -0.50 -5.41 8.94
N HIS A 10 -0.69 -5.96 7.75
CA HIS A 10 -1.98 -6.41 7.27
C HIS A 10 -1.97 -7.94 7.23
N VAL A 11 -2.84 -8.57 8.02
CA VAL A 11 -2.87 -10.03 8.17
C VAL A 11 -4.26 -10.56 7.84
N GLN A 12 -4.36 -11.45 6.87
CA GLN A 12 -5.64 -12.07 6.50
C GLN A 12 -6.06 -13.09 7.56
N ILE A 13 -7.31 -13.03 7.99
CA ILE A 13 -7.90 -13.96 8.95
C ILE A 13 -8.44 -15.18 8.21
N ASP A 14 -8.27 -16.36 8.79
CA ASP A 14 -8.76 -17.61 8.23
C ASP A 14 -10.22 -17.85 8.63
N SER A 15 -11.15 -17.15 7.99
CA SER A 15 -12.60 -17.23 8.19
C SER A 15 -13.35 -17.13 6.87
N GLY A 16 -14.69 -17.03 6.87
CA GLY A 16 -15.41 -16.56 5.67
C GLY A 16 -15.09 -15.08 5.36
N LYS A 17 -15.60 -14.57 4.24
CA LYS A 17 -15.55 -13.13 3.92
C LYS A 17 -16.27 -12.30 4.99
N LEU A 18 -15.80 -11.07 5.23
CA LEU A 18 -16.16 -10.26 6.41
C LEU A 18 -17.65 -9.90 6.48
N PHE A 19 -18.28 -9.66 5.33
CA PHE A 19 -19.64 -9.13 5.22
C PHE A 19 -20.55 -9.98 4.33
N CYS A 20 -20.17 -11.22 4.05
CA CYS A 20 -21.04 -12.21 3.43
C CYS A 20 -20.69 -13.59 4.01
N ARG A 21 -21.14 -14.67 3.37
CA ARG A 21 -20.88 -16.05 3.83
C ARG A 21 -20.09 -16.87 2.82
N CYS A 22 -19.50 -16.21 1.83
CA CYS A 22 -18.64 -16.85 0.85
C CYS A 22 -17.35 -17.38 1.49
N GLU A 23 -16.80 -18.39 0.85
CA GLU A 23 -15.47 -18.90 1.17
C GLU A 23 -14.39 -17.85 0.84
N SER A 24 -13.29 -17.87 1.59
CA SER A 24 -12.17 -16.92 1.45
C SER A 24 -10.96 -17.59 0.78
N GLU A 25 -11.23 -18.44 -0.21
CA GLU A 25 -10.21 -19.17 -0.95
C GLU A 25 -9.76 -18.41 -2.20
N ILE A 26 -8.46 -18.48 -2.51
CA ILE A 26 -7.94 -17.92 -3.75
C ILE A 26 -8.08 -18.96 -4.87
N LYS A 27 -8.77 -18.58 -5.96
CA LYS A 27 -9.01 -19.45 -7.11
C LYS A 27 -7.89 -19.37 -8.15
N GLU A 28 -7.37 -20.54 -8.52
CA GLU A 28 -6.41 -20.69 -9.63
C GLU A 28 -7.07 -21.10 -10.96
N ASN A 29 -8.35 -21.49 -10.93
CA ASN A 29 -9.07 -21.94 -12.12
C ASN A 29 -9.46 -20.75 -13.04
N LYS A 30 -9.79 -21.07 -14.29
CA LYS A 30 -10.16 -20.09 -15.32
C LYS A 30 -11.67 -20.03 -15.61
N ASP A 31 -12.47 -20.73 -14.80
CA ASP A 31 -13.92 -20.74 -14.97
C ASP A 31 -14.54 -19.63 -14.12
N PHE A 32 -14.56 -18.42 -14.68
CA PHE A 32 -15.10 -17.22 -14.04
C PHE A 32 -16.16 -16.57 -14.92
N LYS A 33 -17.07 -15.84 -14.30
CA LYS A 33 -17.97 -14.89 -14.97
C LYS A 33 -17.32 -13.51 -14.95
N GLU A 34 -17.74 -12.64 -15.86
CA GLU A 34 -17.24 -11.27 -15.93
C GLU A 34 -18.39 -10.27 -15.80
N ILE A 35 -18.11 -9.18 -15.09
CA ILE A 35 -18.95 -7.98 -15.09
C ILE A 35 -18.08 -6.75 -15.35
N GLU A 36 -18.65 -5.75 -16.01
CA GLU A 36 -17.97 -4.48 -16.28
C GLU A 36 -18.58 -3.35 -15.45
N ARG A 37 -17.71 -2.47 -14.94
CA ARG A 37 -18.07 -1.34 -14.07
C ARG A 37 -17.22 -0.11 -14.39
N TYR A 38 -17.72 1.03 -13.92
CA TYR A 38 -17.02 2.31 -13.95
C TYR A 38 -17.14 2.95 -12.57
N ILE A 39 -16.01 3.30 -11.95
CA ILE A 39 -16.00 4.05 -10.71
C ILE A 39 -16.05 5.53 -11.04
N ARG A 40 -16.92 6.27 -10.36
CA ARG A 40 -17.03 7.72 -10.47
C ARG A 40 -16.64 8.37 -9.14
N PRO A 41 -15.80 9.41 -9.17
CA PRO A 41 -15.51 10.17 -7.97
C PRO A 41 -16.78 10.83 -7.45
N SER A 42 -16.95 10.83 -6.13
CA SER A 42 -18.06 11.49 -5.44
C SER A 42 -17.58 12.72 -4.68
N PHE A 43 -18.46 13.70 -4.52
CA PHE A 43 -18.20 14.85 -3.66
C PHE A 43 -18.16 14.42 -2.19
N GLY A 44 -17.15 14.90 -1.45
CA GLY A 44 -17.14 14.82 0.00
C GLY A 44 -18.12 15.80 0.63
N GLU A 45 -18.24 15.77 1.96
CA GLU A 45 -19.15 16.65 2.73
C GLU A 45 -18.90 18.14 2.48
N THR A 46 -17.67 18.51 2.11
CA THR A 46 -17.27 19.89 1.79
C THR A 46 -17.67 20.33 0.38
N GLY A 47 -18.32 19.46 -0.40
CA GLY A 47 -18.62 19.70 -1.81
C GLY A 47 -17.40 19.62 -2.74
N LYS A 48 -16.24 19.19 -2.22
CA LYS A 48 -15.01 18.98 -2.99
C LYS A 48 -14.77 17.48 -3.22
N ILE A 49 -14.17 17.16 -4.35
CA ILE A 49 -13.72 15.81 -4.68
C ILE A 49 -12.30 15.64 -4.11
N ASP A 50 -12.00 14.44 -3.60
CA ASP A 50 -10.63 14.09 -3.24
C ASP A 50 -9.74 14.10 -4.49
N ALA A 51 -8.57 14.75 -4.41
CA ALA A 51 -7.69 14.94 -5.57
C ALA A 51 -7.22 13.60 -6.18
N SER A 52 -7.04 12.56 -5.37
CA SER A 52 -6.65 11.23 -5.85
C SER A 52 -7.81 10.54 -6.56
N ALA A 53 -9.01 10.63 -5.98
CA ALA A 53 -10.23 10.11 -6.61
C ALA A 53 -10.57 10.83 -7.92
N GLU A 54 -10.35 12.14 -7.98
CA GLU A 54 -10.51 12.92 -9.21
C GLU A 54 -9.51 12.48 -10.28
N PHE A 55 -8.24 12.34 -9.92
CA PHE A 55 -7.20 11.88 -10.83
C PHE A 55 -7.46 10.48 -11.39
N GLU A 56 -7.85 9.52 -10.55
CA GLU A 56 -8.22 8.18 -11.02
C GLU A 56 -9.49 8.21 -11.88
N GLY A 57 -10.49 9.00 -11.48
CA GLY A 57 -11.73 9.17 -12.25
C GLY A 57 -11.50 9.76 -13.64
N GLN A 58 -10.54 10.68 -13.79
CA GLN A 58 -10.18 11.27 -15.09
C GLN A 58 -9.63 10.24 -16.09
N LYS A 59 -9.08 9.12 -15.60
CA LYS A 59 -8.60 8.04 -16.49
C LYS A 59 -9.75 7.30 -17.17
N MET A 60 -10.98 7.39 -16.64
CA MET A 60 -12.19 6.79 -17.21
C MET A 60 -12.01 5.30 -17.58
N LYS A 61 -11.21 4.56 -16.81
CA LYS A 61 -10.92 3.17 -17.09
C LYS A 61 -12.17 2.31 -16.94
N THR A 62 -12.35 1.38 -17.86
CA THR A 62 -13.31 0.28 -17.71
C THR A 62 -12.72 -0.73 -16.73
N ILE A 63 -13.47 -1.07 -15.69
CA ILE A 63 -13.04 -2.06 -14.70
C ILE A 63 -13.81 -3.35 -14.99
N VAL A 64 -13.08 -4.44 -15.19
CA VAL A 64 -13.66 -5.78 -15.41
C VAL A 64 -13.36 -6.65 -14.20
N TYR A 65 -14.43 -7.17 -13.60
CA TYR A 65 -14.36 -8.04 -12.44
C TYR A 65 -14.65 -9.48 -12.85
N LYS A 66 -13.74 -10.38 -12.48
CA LYS A 66 -13.84 -11.83 -12.63
C LYS A 66 -14.31 -12.43 -11.32
N LEU A 67 -15.43 -13.15 -11.35
CA LEU A 67 -16.06 -13.72 -10.17
C LEU A 67 -16.31 -15.23 -10.35
N PHE A 68 -16.26 -15.96 -9.23
CA PHE A 68 -16.44 -17.40 -9.15
C PHE A 68 -17.67 -17.73 -8.30
N ASP A 69 -18.42 -18.75 -8.69
CA ASP A 69 -19.71 -19.07 -8.07
C ASP A 69 -19.63 -19.52 -6.60
N ASP A 70 -18.45 -19.96 -6.14
CA ASP A 70 -18.21 -20.48 -4.80
C ASP A 70 -17.53 -19.48 -3.85
N THR A 71 -16.80 -18.49 -4.38
CA THR A 71 -16.12 -17.46 -3.57
C THR A 71 -16.77 -16.09 -3.65
N ASP A 72 -17.69 -15.85 -4.57
CA ASP A 72 -18.25 -14.52 -4.83
C ASP A 72 -19.79 -14.53 -4.83
N CYS A 73 -20.38 -13.44 -4.34
CA CYS A 73 -21.83 -13.26 -4.27
C CYS A 73 -22.25 -11.83 -4.64
N LEU A 74 -23.56 -11.54 -4.51
CA LEU A 74 -24.13 -10.22 -4.80
C LEU A 74 -23.51 -9.09 -3.95
N VAL A 75 -23.08 -9.39 -2.71
CA VAL A 75 -22.37 -8.42 -1.87
C VAL A 75 -21.02 -8.02 -2.47
N ASP A 76 -20.30 -8.99 -3.04
CA ASP A 76 -18.96 -8.76 -3.63
C ASP A 76 -19.02 -7.92 -4.91
N ILE A 77 -20.14 -7.97 -5.64
CA ILE A 77 -20.36 -7.22 -6.89
C ILE A 77 -21.18 -5.93 -6.73
N ASP A 78 -21.43 -5.53 -5.47
CA ASP A 78 -22.22 -4.34 -5.10
C ASP A 78 -23.67 -4.38 -5.61
N GLU A 79 -24.30 -5.56 -5.57
CA GLU A 79 -25.72 -5.79 -5.94
C GLU A 79 -26.59 -6.21 -4.74
N GLU A 80 -25.99 -6.34 -3.55
CA GLU A 80 -26.70 -6.63 -2.30
C GLU A 80 -26.03 -5.91 -1.12
N PRO A 81 -26.82 -5.40 -0.14
CA PRO A 81 -26.24 -4.83 1.08
C PRO A 81 -25.35 -5.83 1.83
N PRO A 82 -24.26 -5.37 2.47
CA PRO A 82 -23.43 -6.24 3.30
C PRO A 82 -24.22 -6.84 4.46
N HIS A 83 -23.92 -8.09 4.80
CA HIS A 83 -24.53 -8.82 5.90
C HIS A 83 -23.90 -8.43 7.25
N GLU A 84 -24.31 -9.11 8.31
CA GLU A 84 -23.63 -9.03 9.60
C GLU A 84 -22.19 -9.56 9.51
N ILE A 85 -21.31 -8.92 10.28
CA ILE A 85 -19.89 -9.24 10.39
C ILE A 85 -19.66 -10.73 10.66
N ASP A 86 -18.63 -11.30 10.06
CA ASP A 86 -18.17 -12.65 10.38
C ASP A 86 -17.68 -12.72 11.85
N ASN A 87 -18.36 -13.53 12.66
CA ASN A 87 -18.06 -13.65 14.09
C ASN A 87 -16.68 -14.27 14.36
N LYS A 88 -16.17 -15.14 13.47
CA LYS A 88 -14.84 -15.73 13.62
C LYS A 88 -13.77 -14.66 13.39
N ALA A 89 -13.93 -13.83 12.36
CA ALA A 89 -13.06 -12.70 12.07
C ALA A 89 -13.02 -11.70 13.24
N LEU A 90 -14.19 -11.33 13.77
CA LEU A 90 -14.27 -10.46 14.93
C LEU A 90 -13.58 -11.06 16.15
N SER A 91 -13.82 -12.36 16.42
CA SER A 91 -13.21 -13.06 17.57
C SER A 91 -11.69 -13.06 17.49
N VAL A 92 -11.12 -13.37 16.32
CA VAL A 92 -9.66 -13.33 16.10
C VAL A 92 -9.11 -11.91 16.33
N GLY A 93 -9.79 -10.88 15.84
CA GLY A 93 -9.38 -9.49 16.08
C GLY A 93 -9.38 -9.12 17.56
N VAL A 94 -10.39 -9.56 18.31
CA VAL A 94 -10.51 -9.33 19.76
C VAL A 94 -9.41 -10.10 20.51
N GLU A 95 -9.16 -11.36 20.16
CA GLU A 95 -8.08 -12.17 20.74
C GLU A 95 -6.71 -11.53 20.54
N MET A 96 -6.41 -11.10 19.31
CA MET A 96 -5.16 -10.38 19.00
C MET A 96 -5.04 -9.08 19.78
N SER A 97 -6.14 -8.33 19.92
CA SER A 97 -6.17 -7.09 20.69
C SER A 97 -5.85 -7.33 22.17
N TYR A 98 -6.41 -8.37 22.78
CA TYR A 98 -6.09 -8.75 24.16
C TYR A 98 -4.65 -9.20 24.33
N ALA A 99 -4.14 -10.03 23.40
CA ALA A 99 -2.77 -10.52 23.45
C ALA A 99 -1.73 -9.40 23.29
N LEU A 100 -2.09 -8.34 22.58
CA LEU A 100 -1.31 -7.10 22.47
C LEU A 100 -1.57 -6.11 23.60
N ASN A 101 -2.32 -6.48 24.65
CA ASN A 101 -2.68 -5.60 25.77
C ASN A 101 -3.32 -4.27 25.31
N SER A 102 -4.06 -4.30 24.19
CA SER A 102 -4.71 -3.12 23.63
C SER A 102 -6.03 -2.82 24.33
N TYR A 103 -6.42 -1.55 24.33
CA TYR A 103 -7.73 -1.10 24.77
C TYR A 103 -8.78 -1.37 23.69
N LEU A 104 -9.62 -2.38 23.90
CA LEU A 104 -10.73 -2.73 23.01
C LEU A 104 -11.84 -1.67 23.06
N LEU A 105 -12.29 -1.22 21.88
CA LEU A 105 -13.43 -0.30 21.81
C LEU A 105 -14.74 -1.03 22.10
N LYS A 106 -15.63 -0.36 22.85
CA LYS A 106 -16.93 -0.94 23.26
C LYS A 106 -17.90 -1.11 22.11
N ASN A 107 -17.84 -0.20 21.13
CA ASN A 107 -18.68 -0.21 19.95
C ASN A 107 -17.78 -0.22 18.73
N LEU A 108 -18.02 -1.16 17.82
CA LEU A 108 -17.33 -1.24 16.54
C LEU A 108 -18.16 -0.48 15.50
N ILE A 109 -17.58 0.57 14.92
CA ILE A 109 -18.24 1.40 13.90
C ILE A 109 -17.46 1.26 12.59
N PHE A 110 -18.12 0.69 11.58
CA PHE A 110 -17.54 0.57 10.25
C PHE A 110 -17.65 1.89 9.47
N MET A 111 -16.52 2.24 8.87
CA MET A 111 -16.31 3.37 8.01
C MET A 111 -16.09 2.91 6.58
N ARG A 112 -16.22 3.84 5.62
CA ARG A 112 -15.99 3.60 4.20
C ARG A 112 -14.78 4.43 3.76
N LYS A 113 -13.62 3.78 3.65
CA LYS A 113 -12.39 4.40 3.14
C LYS A 113 -12.45 4.39 1.63
N THR A 114 -12.56 5.56 1.00
CA THR A 114 -12.69 5.69 -0.46
C THR A 114 -11.50 5.05 -1.19
N ILE A 115 -11.79 4.21 -2.18
CA ILE A 115 -10.80 3.56 -3.05
C ILE A 115 -11.28 3.69 -4.50
N ALA A 116 -10.59 4.53 -5.26
CA ALA A 116 -11.01 4.89 -6.62
C ALA A 116 -10.32 4.09 -7.73
N ASP A 117 -9.39 3.19 -7.40
CA ASP A 117 -8.55 2.48 -8.37
C ASP A 117 -9.22 1.24 -9.01
N GLY A 118 -10.43 0.89 -8.58
CA GLY A 118 -11.15 -0.30 -9.05
C GLY A 118 -10.94 -1.56 -8.23
N SER A 119 -10.05 -1.56 -7.24
CA SER A 119 -9.80 -2.76 -6.42
C SER A 119 -10.93 -3.10 -5.44
N ASN A 120 -11.87 -2.18 -5.21
CA ASN A 120 -13.10 -2.42 -4.47
C ASN A 120 -14.31 -2.09 -5.36
N THR A 121 -15.21 -3.06 -5.55
CA THR A 121 -16.40 -2.95 -6.40
C THR A 121 -17.34 -1.82 -5.99
N THR A 122 -17.42 -1.55 -4.69
CA THR A 122 -18.20 -0.47 -4.06
C THR A 122 -17.55 0.92 -4.17
N GLY A 123 -16.30 1.01 -4.64
CA GLY A 123 -15.50 2.25 -4.60
C GLY A 123 -15.00 2.64 -3.19
N PHE A 124 -15.13 1.76 -2.20
CA PHE A 124 -14.60 1.96 -0.85
C PHE A 124 -14.29 0.62 -0.16
N GLN A 125 -13.35 0.65 0.78
CA GLN A 125 -13.10 -0.45 1.71
C GLN A 125 -13.87 -0.21 3.01
N ARG A 126 -14.57 -1.25 3.51
CA ARG A 126 -15.17 -1.20 4.84
C ARG A 126 -14.08 -1.50 5.87
N THR A 127 -13.89 -0.58 6.82
CA THR A 127 -12.84 -0.67 7.86
C THR A 127 -13.38 -0.16 9.19
N ALA A 128 -12.97 -0.75 10.30
CA ALA A 128 -13.33 -0.30 11.64
C ALA A 128 -12.14 -0.41 12.59
N VAL A 129 -11.91 0.64 13.38
CA VAL A 129 -10.93 0.57 14.48
C VAL A 129 -11.51 -0.32 15.57
N LEU A 130 -10.78 -1.38 15.91
CA LEU A 130 -11.18 -2.38 16.91
C LEU A 130 -10.57 -2.08 18.28
N ALA A 131 -9.29 -1.72 18.32
CA ALA A 131 -8.58 -1.43 19.57
C ALA A 131 -7.48 -0.36 19.39
N LEU A 132 -7.09 0.26 20.50
CA LEU A 132 -6.10 1.33 20.56
C LEU A 132 -5.08 1.07 21.69
N ASN A 133 -3.92 1.73 21.63
CA ASN A 133 -2.97 1.82 22.75
C ASN A 133 -2.54 0.48 23.36
N GLY A 134 -2.09 -0.45 22.52
CA GLY A 134 -1.48 -1.71 22.94
C GLY A 134 0.03 -1.66 23.10
N ALA A 135 0.60 -2.81 23.39
CA ALA A 135 2.02 -3.01 23.55
C ALA A 135 2.46 -4.43 23.12
N PHE A 136 3.51 -4.49 22.32
CA PHE A 136 4.22 -5.71 21.96
C PHE A 136 5.58 -5.75 22.65
N LYS A 137 5.88 -6.85 23.34
CA LYS A 137 7.17 -7.04 24.02
C LYS A 137 8.17 -7.68 23.07
N PHE A 138 9.32 -7.04 22.89
CA PHE A 138 10.41 -7.57 22.10
C PHE A 138 11.72 -7.38 22.86
N LYS A 139 12.31 -8.49 23.35
CA LYS A 139 13.47 -8.46 24.25
C LYS A 139 13.19 -7.51 25.44
N ASP A 140 14.06 -6.53 25.67
CA ASP A 140 13.92 -5.52 26.72
C ASP A 140 13.11 -4.29 26.28
N LYS A 141 12.61 -4.27 25.03
CA LYS A 141 11.83 -3.16 24.47
C LYS A 141 10.33 -3.43 24.56
N THR A 142 9.59 -2.34 24.72
CA THR A 142 8.13 -2.32 24.58
C THR A 142 7.80 -1.47 23.37
N ILE A 143 7.23 -2.09 22.34
CA ILE A 143 6.79 -1.44 21.12
C ILE A 143 5.31 -1.09 21.30
N THR A 144 4.96 0.18 21.12
CA THR A 144 3.56 0.60 21.23
C THR A 144 2.78 0.16 20.01
N ILE A 145 1.54 -0.26 20.23
CA ILE A 145 0.56 -0.53 19.17
C ILE A 145 -0.44 0.63 19.21
N ASP A 146 -0.43 1.47 18.20
CA ASP A 146 -1.24 2.68 18.20
C ASP A 146 -2.70 2.33 17.85
N THR A 147 -2.88 1.52 16.80
CA THR A 147 -4.20 1.10 16.30
C THR A 147 -4.22 -0.37 15.88
N ILE A 148 -5.37 -1.01 16.11
CA ILE A 148 -5.74 -2.30 15.52
C ILE A 148 -7.08 -2.10 14.82
N SER A 149 -7.15 -2.39 13.52
CA SER A 149 -8.35 -2.25 12.70
C SER A 149 -8.76 -3.57 12.08
N LEU A 150 -10.06 -3.76 11.88
CA LEU A 150 -10.64 -4.88 11.14
C LEU A 150 -11.26 -4.36 9.85
N GLU A 151 -10.83 -4.90 8.72
CA GLU A 151 -11.19 -4.40 7.40
C GLU A 151 -11.33 -5.51 6.35
N GLU A 152 -11.82 -5.14 5.18
CA GLU A 152 -11.90 -6.01 4.00
C GLU A 152 -10.61 -5.92 3.18
N ASP A 153 -10.07 -7.05 2.72
CA ASP A 153 -9.05 -7.01 1.68
C ASP A 153 -9.64 -6.61 0.32
N SER A 154 -8.79 -6.09 -0.56
CA SER A 154 -9.18 -5.65 -1.90
C SER A 154 -9.07 -6.77 -2.93
N ALA A 155 -9.78 -6.63 -4.05
CA ALA A 155 -9.70 -7.56 -5.17
C ALA A 155 -8.25 -7.68 -5.68
N ARG A 156 -7.86 -8.86 -6.18
CA ARG A 156 -6.51 -9.04 -6.74
C ARG A 156 -6.48 -8.58 -8.20
N LYS A 157 -5.46 -7.81 -8.55
CA LYS A 157 -5.26 -7.33 -9.91
C LYS A 157 -4.77 -8.46 -10.80
N ASP A 158 -5.41 -8.63 -11.94
CA ASP A 158 -5.03 -9.57 -13.00
C ASP A 158 -4.15 -8.88 -14.04
N SER A 159 -4.69 -7.81 -14.64
CA SER A 159 -4.02 -7.04 -15.67
C SER A 159 -4.50 -5.59 -15.67
N GLU A 160 -3.70 -4.70 -16.25
CA GLU A 160 -4.07 -3.31 -16.48
C GLU A 160 -3.38 -2.77 -17.73
N ASP A 161 -4.15 -2.02 -18.51
CA ASP A 161 -3.66 -1.15 -19.57
C ASP A 161 -4.18 0.28 -19.36
N GLU A 162 -3.99 1.15 -20.37
CA GLU A 162 -4.40 2.56 -20.30
C GLU A 162 -5.92 2.75 -20.14
N ASN A 163 -6.73 1.84 -20.69
CA ASN A 163 -8.20 1.96 -20.76
C ASN A 163 -8.93 0.95 -19.88
N LYS A 164 -8.29 -0.16 -19.49
CA LYS A 164 -8.91 -1.29 -18.82
C LYS A 164 -8.10 -1.77 -17.63
N ALA A 165 -8.78 -2.05 -16.53
CA ALA A 165 -8.21 -2.77 -15.39
C ALA A 165 -9.04 -4.02 -15.10
N VAL A 166 -8.38 -5.14 -14.86
CA VAL A 166 -9.02 -6.44 -14.64
C VAL A 166 -8.67 -6.95 -13.25
N TYR A 167 -9.68 -7.37 -12.49
CA TYR A 167 -9.54 -7.85 -11.12
C TYR A 167 -10.27 -9.18 -10.93
N PHE A 168 -9.73 -10.05 -10.07
CA PHE A 168 -10.46 -11.20 -9.55
C PHE A 168 -11.04 -10.87 -8.17
N LEU A 169 -12.31 -11.25 -7.96
CA LEU A 169 -13.07 -10.91 -6.75
C LEU A 169 -12.92 -11.91 -5.60
N ASP A 170 -12.37 -13.09 -5.83
CA ASP A 170 -12.17 -14.11 -4.79
C ASP A 170 -11.46 -13.62 -3.51
N ARG A 171 -10.58 -12.60 -3.63
CA ARG A 171 -9.90 -11.96 -2.50
C ARG A 171 -10.69 -10.80 -1.85
N ILE A 172 -11.62 -10.18 -2.57
CA ILE A 172 -12.36 -9.03 -2.03
C ILE A 172 -13.13 -9.47 -0.78
N GLY A 173 -13.16 -8.63 0.25
CA GLY A 173 -13.94 -8.94 1.45
C GLY A 173 -13.33 -10.01 2.36
N ILE A 174 -12.18 -10.63 2.01
CA ILE A 174 -11.45 -11.47 2.97
C ILE A 174 -11.10 -10.60 4.20
N PRO A 175 -11.40 -11.05 5.43
CA PRO A 175 -11.12 -10.23 6.61
C PRO A 175 -9.63 -10.03 6.80
N LEU A 176 -9.26 -8.79 7.08
CA LEU A 176 -7.89 -8.34 7.24
C LEU A 176 -7.81 -7.58 8.56
N ILE A 177 -6.83 -7.94 9.39
CA ILE A 177 -6.48 -7.15 10.56
C ILE A 177 -5.27 -6.28 10.21
N GLU A 178 -5.44 -4.97 10.41
CA GLU A 178 -4.36 -3.98 10.30
C GLU A 178 -3.85 -3.67 11.71
N ILE A 179 -2.54 -3.77 11.92
CA ILE A 179 -1.90 -3.45 13.21
C ILE A 179 -0.79 -2.45 12.95
N ALA A 180 -0.92 -1.24 13.50
CA ALA A 180 0.06 -0.17 13.34
C ALA A 180 0.81 0.10 14.64
N THR A 181 2.14 0.23 14.55
CA THR A 181 2.98 0.58 15.70
C THR A 181 3.19 2.08 15.83
N GLY A 182 3.56 2.51 17.03
CA GLY A 182 4.22 3.80 17.20
C GLY A 182 5.66 3.80 16.65
N ILE A 183 6.39 4.87 16.96
CA ILE A 183 7.76 5.07 16.49
C ILE A 183 8.74 4.23 17.31
N ILE A 184 9.58 3.47 16.61
CA ILE A 184 10.61 2.59 17.15
C ILE A 184 11.98 3.16 16.75
N GLU A 185 12.83 3.41 17.75
CA GLU A 185 14.24 3.72 17.50
C GLU A 185 15.06 2.42 17.47
N THR A 186 15.69 2.16 16.33
CA THR A 186 16.30 0.85 16.03
C THR A 186 17.40 0.97 14.97
N ASP A 187 17.94 -0.16 14.53
CA ASP A 187 18.76 -0.30 13.32
C ASP A 187 18.10 -1.29 12.35
N GLU A 188 18.70 -1.49 11.16
CA GLU A 188 18.15 -2.33 10.11
C GLU A 188 17.96 -3.81 10.51
N ASN A 189 18.85 -4.35 11.36
CA ASN A 189 18.81 -5.75 11.77
C ASN A 189 17.73 -5.95 12.83
N GLU A 190 17.70 -5.07 13.84
CA GLU A 190 16.71 -5.13 14.90
C GLU A 190 15.29 -4.85 14.35
N ALA A 191 15.13 -3.94 13.38
CA ALA A 191 13.86 -3.74 12.68
C ALA A 191 13.35 -5.04 12.02
N LYS A 192 14.22 -5.77 11.33
CA LYS A 192 13.90 -7.07 10.75
C LYS A 192 13.56 -8.11 11.81
N GLU A 193 14.30 -8.16 12.92
CA GLU A 193 13.99 -9.08 14.02
C GLU A 193 12.63 -8.80 14.66
N ILE A 194 12.28 -7.52 14.86
CA ILE A 194 10.96 -7.10 15.34
C ILE A 194 9.86 -7.57 14.39
N ALA A 195 10.01 -7.32 13.09
CA ALA A 195 9.07 -7.76 12.06
C ALA A 195 8.92 -9.28 12.01
N MET A 196 10.02 -10.02 12.17
CA MET A 196 10.01 -11.49 12.26
C MET A 196 9.27 -11.98 13.51
N GLU A 197 9.53 -11.38 14.67
CA GLU A 197 8.90 -11.79 15.92
C GLU A 197 7.41 -11.47 15.93
N PHE A 198 7.02 -10.32 15.38
CA PHE A 198 5.61 -9.99 15.17
C PHE A 198 4.95 -10.99 14.20
N GLY A 199 5.63 -11.35 13.11
CA GLY A 199 5.16 -12.38 12.18
C GLY A 199 5.07 -13.79 12.79
N LYS A 200 5.75 -14.08 13.90
CA LYS A 200 5.53 -15.32 14.69
C LYS A 200 4.35 -15.17 15.62
N PHE A 201 4.20 -14.01 16.27
CA PHE A 201 3.07 -13.69 17.12
C PHE A 201 1.74 -13.86 16.38
N THR A 202 1.62 -13.37 15.15
CA THR A 202 0.38 -13.49 14.36
C THR A 202 0.00 -14.95 14.07
N ARG A 203 0.97 -15.88 14.04
CA ARG A 203 0.73 -17.32 13.80
C ARG A 203 0.13 -18.05 15.00
N LEU A 204 0.01 -17.39 16.15
CA LEU A 204 -0.69 -17.92 17.32
C LEU A 204 -2.23 -17.92 17.13
N PHE A 205 -2.72 -17.18 16.13
CA PHE A 205 -4.15 -16.97 15.87
C PHE A 205 -4.59 -17.66 14.57
N SER A 206 -5.90 -17.70 14.36
CA SER A 206 -6.51 -18.28 13.15
C SER A 206 -6.34 -17.35 11.94
N VAL A 207 -5.12 -17.24 11.42
CA VAL A 207 -4.76 -16.41 10.27
C VAL A 207 -4.40 -17.26 9.05
N LYS A 208 -4.64 -16.73 7.85
CA LYS A 208 -4.29 -17.42 6.61
C LYS A 208 -2.78 -17.57 6.47
N ARG A 209 -2.39 -18.68 5.86
CA ARG A 209 -0.99 -19.04 5.59
C ARG A 209 -0.75 -19.09 4.09
N GLY A 210 0.38 -18.57 3.66
CA GLY A 210 0.76 -18.57 2.26
C GLY A 210 1.45 -17.27 1.87
N ILE A 211 1.79 -17.16 0.59
CA ILE A 211 2.31 -15.91 0.03
C ILE A 211 1.13 -14.94 -0.09
N GLY A 212 1.36 -13.67 0.29
CA GLY A 212 0.34 -12.62 0.18
C GLY A 212 -0.69 -12.55 1.31
N THR A 213 -0.68 -13.49 2.26
CA THR A 213 -1.61 -13.48 3.41
C THR A 213 -1.17 -12.51 4.53
N ILE A 214 0.10 -12.10 4.50
CA ILE A 214 0.66 -11.07 5.38
C ILE A 214 1.38 -10.04 4.49
N ARG A 215 1.03 -8.77 4.67
CA ARG A 215 1.78 -7.63 4.12
C ARG A 215 2.33 -6.82 5.27
N GLN A 216 3.53 -6.32 5.12
CA GLN A 216 4.16 -5.45 6.10
C GLN A 216 4.66 -4.22 5.36
N ASP A 217 4.29 -3.05 5.86
CA ASP A 217 4.76 -1.77 5.38
C ASP A 217 5.64 -1.15 6.47
N VAL A 218 6.73 -0.50 6.06
CA VAL A 218 7.70 0.12 6.97
C VAL A 218 7.75 1.62 6.71
N ASN A 219 7.37 2.39 7.71
CA ASN A 219 7.49 3.84 7.71
C ASN A 219 8.86 4.22 8.27
N LEU A 220 9.80 4.66 7.44
CA LEU A 220 11.20 4.88 7.80
C LEU A 220 11.60 6.36 7.73
N SER A 221 12.43 6.80 8.67
CA SER A 221 13.14 8.07 8.60
C SER A 221 14.48 8.00 9.33
N ILE A 222 15.40 8.89 8.94
CA ILE A 222 16.65 9.15 9.67
C ILE A 222 16.67 10.59 10.19
N GLU A 223 17.62 10.90 11.08
CA GLU A 223 17.86 12.26 11.52
C GLU A 223 18.19 13.19 10.33
N GLY A 224 17.53 14.34 10.26
CA GLY A 224 17.63 15.27 9.13
C GLY A 224 16.92 14.82 7.84
N GLY A 225 16.37 13.60 7.83
CA GLY A 225 15.66 13.01 6.69
C GLY A 225 14.16 13.33 6.67
N LYS A 226 13.41 12.54 5.91
CA LYS A 226 11.94 12.60 5.84
C LYS A 226 11.35 11.21 5.98
N ARG A 227 10.11 11.12 6.47
CA ARG A 227 9.35 9.87 6.50
C ARG A 227 9.12 9.38 5.06
N VAL A 228 9.50 8.14 4.80
CA VAL A 228 9.26 7.41 3.56
C VAL A 228 8.59 6.11 3.92
N GLU A 229 7.52 5.79 3.20
CA GLU A 229 6.79 4.53 3.37
C GLU A 229 7.29 3.50 2.37
N LEU A 230 7.80 2.39 2.90
CA LEU A 230 8.27 1.25 2.13
C LEU A 230 7.17 0.18 2.18
N LYS A 231 6.40 0.06 1.09
CA LYS A 231 5.26 -0.86 1.02
C LYS A 231 5.62 -2.23 0.48
N GLY A 232 4.85 -3.24 0.87
CA GLY A 232 4.78 -4.52 0.16
C GLY A 232 5.86 -5.53 0.53
N PHE A 233 6.34 -5.53 1.78
CA PHE A 233 7.23 -6.60 2.25
C PHE A 233 6.46 -7.91 2.39
N GLN A 234 6.46 -8.71 1.32
CA GLN A 234 5.98 -10.09 1.36
C GLN A 234 7.04 -11.05 1.92
N ASN A 235 8.32 -10.75 1.69
CA ASN A 235 9.46 -11.53 2.17
C ASN A 235 10.32 -10.71 3.13
N ILE A 236 10.24 -11.05 4.43
CA ILE A 236 10.98 -10.37 5.51
C ILE A 236 12.50 -10.54 5.38
N ARG A 237 12.99 -11.52 4.60
CA ARG A 237 14.43 -11.81 4.48
C ARG A 237 15.26 -10.64 3.93
N GLU A 238 14.65 -9.79 3.11
CA GLU A 238 15.32 -8.66 2.47
C GLU A 238 14.99 -7.32 3.16
N MET A 239 14.21 -7.34 4.24
CA MET A 239 13.75 -6.12 4.91
C MET A 239 14.90 -5.27 5.46
N ASP A 240 15.89 -5.90 6.07
CA ASP A 240 17.13 -5.27 6.53
C ASP A 240 17.86 -4.52 5.41
N LYS A 241 18.03 -5.16 4.25
CA LYS A 241 18.72 -4.53 3.11
C LYS A 241 17.93 -3.35 2.55
N VAL A 242 16.61 -3.46 2.42
CA VAL A 242 15.78 -2.37 1.91
C VAL A 242 15.77 -1.19 2.88
N ILE A 243 15.65 -1.46 4.19
CA ILE A 243 15.74 -0.44 5.23
C ILE A 243 17.11 0.25 5.21
N LEU A 244 18.20 -0.51 5.12
CA LEU A 244 19.56 0.04 5.04
C LEU A 244 19.72 0.92 3.81
N ASN A 245 19.31 0.43 2.63
CA ASN A 245 19.40 1.16 1.37
C ASN A 245 18.62 2.48 1.40
N GLU A 246 17.40 2.49 1.94
CA GLU A 246 16.62 3.72 2.06
C GLU A 246 17.27 4.69 3.04
N ALA A 247 17.79 4.18 4.16
CA ALA A 247 18.44 5.01 5.16
C ALA A 247 19.75 5.62 4.60
N GLU A 248 20.55 4.87 3.83
CA GLU A 248 21.71 5.37 3.10
C GLU A 248 21.32 6.37 2.01
N ARG A 249 20.23 6.12 1.28
CA ARG A 249 19.70 7.04 0.28
C ARG A 249 19.35 8.38 0.91
N GLN A 250 18.63 8.40 2.04
CA GLN A 250 18.33 9.64 2.76
C GLN A 250 19.61 10.35 3.23
N LYS A 251 20.57 9.60 3.79
CA LYS A 251 21.85 10.15 4.26
C LYS A 251 22.62 10.82 3.13
N ASN A 252 22.67 10.19 1.96
CA ASN A 252 23.35 10.75 0.79
C ASN A 252 22.61 11.98 0.26
N LEU A 253 21.27 11.99 0.25
CA LEU A 253 20.49 13.16 -0.14
C LEU A 253 20.66 14.34 0.81
N ILE A 254 20.82 14.10 2.12
CA ILE A 254 21.11 15.16 3.10
C ILE A 254 22.47 15.80 2.78
N LYS A 255 23.51 14.99 2.58
CA LYS A 255 24.84 15.47 2.20
C LYS A 255 24.83 16.23 0.86
N MET A 256 24.07 15.73 -0.11
CA MET A 256 23.89 16.43 -1.38
C MET A 256 23.19 17.78 -1.16
N LYS A 257 22.13 17.83 -0.37
CA LYS A 257 21.41 19.08 -0.08
C LYS A 257 22.33 20.15 0.50
N GLU A 258 23.26 19.79 1.38
CA GLU A 258 24.26 20.74 1.92
C GLU A 258 25.11 21.36 0.80
N ASN A 259 25.54 20.55 -0.17
CA ASN A 259 26.37 20.99 -1.30
C ASN A 259 25.60 21.71 -2.43
N PHE A 260 24.29 21.48 -2.54
CA PHE A 260 23.45 21.96 -3.66
C PHE A 260 22.35 22.96 -3.26
N SER A 261 22.19 23.28 -1.98
CA SER A 261 21.12 24.18 -1.48
C SER A 261 21.05 25.51 -2.24
N TYR A 262 22.18 26.20 -2.38
CA TYR A 262 22.26 27.47 -3.11
C TYR A 262 21.99 27.34 -4.61
N LEU A 263 22.21 26.16 -5.20
CA LEU A 263 21.92 25.90 -6.61
C LEU A 263 20.42 25.66 -6.83
N ILE A 264 19.78 24.95 -5.90
CA ILE A 264 18.35 24.63 -5.98
C ILE A 264 17.51 25.90 -5.97
N ASP A 265 17.85 26.85 -5.09
CA ASP A 265 17.12 28.12 -4.97
C ASP A 265 17.22 29.00 -6.23
N ASN A 266 18.21 28.75 -7.08
CA ASN A 266 18.47 29.49 -8.31
C ASN A 266 18.25 28.66 -9.59
N LEU A 267 17.59 27.51 -9.49
CA LEU A 267 17.29 26.66 -10.65
C LEU A 267 16.30 27.35 -11.60
N SER A 268 16.73 27.61 -12.82
CA SER A 268 15.80 27.95 -13.90
C SER A 268 14.95 26.71 -14.26
N LYS A 269 13.67 26.95 -14.55
CA LYS A 269 12.74 25.94 -15.08
C LYS A 269 12.68 25.97 -16.62
N ASP A 270 13.55 26.75 -17.25
CA ASP A 270 13.60 26.85 -18.71
C ASP A 270 14.03 25.50 -19.31
N ALA A 271 13.26 25.06 -20.29
CA ALA A 271 13.49 23.83 -21.00
C ALA A 271 13.62 24.14 -22.49
N TYR A 272 14.62 23.54 -23.15
CA TYR A 272 15.00 23.87 -24.51
C TYR A 272 14.90 22.64 -25.40
N SER A 273 14.43 22.82 -26.63
CA SER A 273 14.51 21.74 -27.62
C SER A 273 15.97 21.44 -27.93
N VAL A 274 16.38 20.18 -27.75
CA VAL A 274 17.74 19.68 -28.05
C VAL A 274 17.71 18.70 -29.23
N LYS A 275 16.61 18.69 -29.98
CA LYS A 275 16.37 17.80 -31.12
C LYS A 275 17.46 17.90 -32.19
N GLU A 276 17.88 19.12 -32.53
CA GLU A 276 18.94 19.38 -33.51
C GLU A 276 20.32 18.92 -33.02
N ILE A 277 20.60 19.06 -31.73
CA ILE A 277 21.86 18.60 -31.13
C ILE A 277 21.93 17.07 -31.19
N LEU A 278 20.80 16.39 -31.00
CA LEU A 278 20.72 14.93 -30.93
C LEU A 278 20.40 14.27 -32.29
N SER A 279 20.20 15.03 -33.37
CA SER A 279 19.94 14.47 -34.70
C SER A 279 21.12 13.70 -35.28
N HIS A 280 22.33 13.95 -34.76
CA HIS A 280 23.56 13.25 -35.11
C HIS A 280 24.06 12.34 -33.99
N SER A 281 23.22 12.03 -33.00
CA SER A 281 23.59 11.12 -31.91
C SER A 281 23.61 9.66 -32.37
N ASP A 282 24.57 8.87 -31.91
CA ASP A 282 24.59 7.41 -32.11
C ASP A 282 23.58 6.66 -31.21
N SER A 283 22.81 7.39 -30.39
CA SER A 283 21.79 6.78 -29.52
C SER A 283 20.55 6.40 -30.34
N ASN A 284 20.31 5.10 -30.49
CA ASN A 284 19.09 4.57 -31.12
C ASN A 284 17.80 5.11 -30.49
N LEU A 285 17.79 5.37 -29.18
CA LEU A 285 16.65 5.97 -28.48
C LEU A 285 16.33 7.37 -29.02
N ALA A 286 17.36 8.22 -29.17
CA ALA A 286 17.20 9.58 -29.65
C ALA A 286 16.80 9.61 -31.13
N ILE A 287 17.46 8.81 -31.98
CA ILE A 287 17.15 8.73 -33.41
C ILE A 287 15.70 8.26 -33.62
N ASN A 288 15.25 7.24 -32.90
CA ASN A 288 13.88 6.72 -33.05
C ASN A 288 12.84 7.74 -32.59
N ALA A 289 13.05 8.41 -31.45
CA ALA A 289 12.16 9.49 -31.01
C ALA A 289 12.04 10.60 -32.06
N ILE A 290 13.14 10.99 -32.71
CA ILE A 290 13.15 11.99 -33.78
C ILE A 290 12.36 11.50 -35.01
N LYS A 291 12.56 10.25 -35.44
CA LYS A 291 11.84 9.63 -36.56
C LYS A 291 10.33 9.53 -36.32
N GLU A 292 9.93 9.27 -35.09
CA GLU A 292 8.52 9.27 -34.65
C GLU A 292 7.93 10.68 -34.52
N GLY A 293 8.69 11.73 -34.85
CA GLY A 293 8.22 13.11 -34.78
C GLY A 293 8.17 13.69 -33.37
N LYS A 294 8.67 12.99 -32.35
CA LYS A 294 8.69 13.46 -30.96
C LYS A 294 9.64 14.66 -30.80
N GLU A 295 9.34 15.48 -29.80
CA GLU A 295 10.24 16.54 -29.33
C GLU A 295 11.19 15.99 -28.27
N ILE A 296 12.44 16.48 -28.26
CA ILE A 296 13.41 16.16 -27.22
C ILE A 296 13.78 17.45 -26.51
N ILE A 297 13.53 17.49 -25.20
CA ILE A 297 13.71 18.68 -24.37
C ILE A 297 14.86 18.43 -23.38
N GLY A 298 15.76 19.39 -23.26
CA GLY A 298 16.83 19.43 -22.26
C GLY A 298 16.65 20.61 -21.31
N MET A 299 16.95 20.40 -20.03
CA MET A 299 16.95 21.44 -19.02
C MET A 299 18.37 21.59 -18.46
N PRO A 300 18.97 22.80 -18.51
CA PRO A 300 20.28 23.01 -17.94
C PRO A 300 20.21 22.96 -16.41
N LEU A 301 21.15 22.24 -15.80
CA LEU A 301 21.33 22.19 -14.34
C LEU A 301 22.75 22.71 -13.99
N PRO A 302 22.98 24.04 -14.04
CA PRO A 302 24.30 24.60 -13.73
C PRO A 302 24.74 24.23 -12.32
N GLY A 303 26.03 23.92 -12.14
CA GLY A 303 26.57 23.51 -10.83
C GLY A 303 26.33 22.04 -10.47
N PHE A 304 25.45 21.31 -11.17
CA PHE A 304 25.25 19.86 -10.97
C PHE A 304 26.27 18.98 -11.72
N LYS A 305 27.31 19.57 -12.32
CA LYS A 305 28.37 18.80 -13.00
C LYS A 305 29.28 18.10 -11.97
N ARG A 306 29.16 16.77 -11.91
CA ARG A 306 30.04 15.82 -11.17
C ARG A 306 30.23 16.18 -9.68
N SER A 307 29.32 15.66 -8.85
CA SER A 307 29.63 15.46 -7.44
C SER A 307 30.46 14.17 -7.31
N PRO A 308 31.57 14.15 -6.56
CA PRO A 308 32.34 12.94 -6.31
C PRO A 308 31.61 12.12 -5.24
N TRP A 309 30.64 11.32 -5.65
CA TRP A 309 30.08 10.23 -4.85
C TRP A 309 30.36 8.91 -5.56
#